data_AF-A0A520HJC0-F1
#
_entry.id   AF-A0A520HJC0-F1
#
_cell.length_a   1.000
_cell.length_b   1.000
_cell.length_c   1.000
_cell.angle_alpha   90.00
_cell.angle_beta   90.00
_cell.angle_gamma   90.00
#
_symmetry.space_group_name_H-M   'P 1'
#
loop_
_entity.id
_entity.type
_entity.pdbx_description
1 polymer ?
#
loop_
_entity_poly.entity_id
_entity_poly.type
_entity_poly.pdbx_seq_one_letter_code
_entity_poly.pdbx_strand_id
1 'polypeptide(L)' 'FDMRPYAIEQRLKLRNPIYSETAAYGHMGRKNEIVKKTFGSNGKTIEVEVELFTWEKLDFVDQVKAEFGL' A
#
# COMPACT_ATOMS: atom_id res chain seq x y z
N PHE A 1 2.76 -12.31 12.36
CA PHE A 1 2.84 -11.81 10.97
C PHE A 1 3.81 -12.67 10.16
N ASP A 2 3.50 -12.94 8.89
CA ASP A 2 4.44 -13.60 7.98
C ASP A 2 5.38 -12.56 7.34
N MET A 3 6.67 -12.67 7.65
CA MET A 3 7.70 -11.70 7.26
C MET A 3 8.56 -12.19 6.08
N ARG A 4 8.19 -13.31 5.44
CA ARG A 4 8.87 -13.77 4.23
C ARG A 4 8.66 -12.73 3.11
N PRO A 5 9.65 -12.51 2.21
CA PRO A 5 9.56 -11.47 1.17
C PRO A 5 8.29 -11.55 0.32
N TYR A 6 7.93 -12.75 -0.12
CA TYR A 6 6.71 -12.99 -0.88
C TYR A 6 5.45 -12.63 -0.08
N ALA A 7 5.38 -13.00 1.19
CA ALA A 7 4.23 -12.70 2.04
C ALA A 7 4.08 -11.20 2.31
N ILE A 8 5.18 -10.47 2.50
CA ILE A 8 5.17 -9.01 2.65
C ILE A 8 4.65 -8.34 1.38
N GLU A 9 5.19 -8.74 0.22
CA GLU A 9 4.80 -8.21 -1.08
C GLU A 9 3.30 -8.40 -1.35
N GLN A 10 2.80 -9.60 -1.10
CA GLN A 10 1.38 -9.93 -1.28
C GLN A 10 0.48 -9.18 -0.29
N ARG A 11 0.82 -9.19 1.01
CA ARG A 11 0.02 -8.53 2.05
C ARG A 11 -0.08 -7.02 1.83
N LEU A 12 1.01 -6.38 1.44
CA LEU A 12 1.07 -4.94 1.21
C LEU A 12 0.81 -4.54 -0.26
N LYS A 13 0.49 -5.51 -1.13
CA LYS A 13 0.19 -5.29 -2.56
C LYS A 13 1.26 -4.48 -3.30
N LEU A 14 2.55 -4.79 -3.07
CA LEU A 14 3.68 -3.94 -3.49
C LEU A 14 3.98 -3.99 -5.00
N ARG A 15 3.33 -4.86 -5.78
CA ARG A 15 3.45 -4.88 -7.25
C ARG A 15 2.61 -3.83 -7.99
N ASN A 16 2.02 -2.88 -7.26
CA ASN A 16 1.25 -1.77 -7.85
C ASN A 16 2.13 -0.51 -8.03
N PRO A 17 1.80 0.38 -8.98
CA PRO A 17 2.57 1.60 -9.22
C PRO A 17 2.27 2.72 -8.19
N ILE A 18 2.72 2.51 -6.94
CA ILE A 18 2.36 3.33 -5.75
C ILE A 18 3.51 4.17 -5.18
N TYR A 19 4.69 4.14 -5.81
CA TYR A 19 5.91 4.68 -5.20
C TYR A 19 6.17 6.17 -5.47
N SER A 20 5.53 6.77 -6.48
CA SER A 20 5.79 8.18 -6.87
C SER A 20 5.51 9.14 -5.72
N GLU A 21 4.43 8.92 -4.99
CA GLU A 21 4.01 9.76 -3.87
C GLU A 21 4.98 9.66 -2.71
N THR A 22 5.66 8.52 -2.55
CA THR A 22 6.64 8.29 -1.47
C THR A 22 7.96 9.02 -1.69
N ALA A 23 8.24 9.49 -2.92
CA ALA A 23 9.50 10.15 -3.27
C ALA A 23 9.69 11.55 -2.65
N ALA A 24 8.62 12.13 -2.08
CA ALA A 24 8.66 13.40 -1.38
C ALA A 24 7.80 13.34 -0.11
N TYR A 25 8.17 14.15 0.89
CA TYR A 25 7.47 14.27 2.18
C TYR A 25 7.42 12.98 3.01
N GLY A 26 8.33 12.04 2.75
CA GLY A 26 8.53 10.82 3.54
C GLY A 26 7.64 9.64 3.14
N HIS A 27 8.10 8.46 3.51
CA HIS A 27 7.43 7.19 3.23
C HIS A 27 6.36 6.81 4.26
N MET A 28 6.42 7.41 5.46
CA MET A 28 5.65 7.01 6.64
C MET A 28 4.83 8.17 7.21
N GLY A 29 3.77 7.85 7.96
CA GLY A 29 2.90 8.83 8.63
C GLY A 29 1.91 9.51 7.69
N ARG A 30 1.68 8.92 6.51
CA ARG A 30 0.73 9.42 5.50
C ARG A 30 -0.54 8.59 5.52
N LYS A 31 -1.66 9.18 5.10
CA LYS A 31 -2.94 8.49 5.06
C LYS A 31 -2.96 7.42 3.95
N ASN A 32 -3.39 6.21 4.30
CA ASN A 32 -3.76 5.19 3.30
C ASN A 32 -5.01 5.65 2.53
N GLU A 33 -4.94 5.64 1.21
CA GLU A 33 -6.02 6.09 0.33
C GLU A 33 -6.02 5.36 -1.02
N ILE A 34 -7.20 5.24 -1.63
CA ILE A 34 -7.36 4.68 -2.96
C ILE A 34 -7.53 5.84 -3.95
N VAL A 35 -6.68 5.88 -4.97
CA VAL A 35 -6.68 6.94 -5.98
C VAL A 35 -6.63 6.35 -7.39
N LYS A 36 -7.19 7.09 -8.34
CA LYS A 36 -7.05 6.78 -9.77
C LYS A 36 -5.81 7.47 -10.32
N LYS A 37 -4.93 6.70 -10.96
CA LYS A 37 -3.73 7.20 -11.61
C LYS A 37 -3.74 6.89 -13.10
N THR A 38 -3.33 7.89 -13.88
CA THR A 38 -3.20 7.76 -15.33
C THR A 38 -1.73 7.57 -15.69
N PHE A 39 -1.42 6.49 -16.39
CA PHE A 39 -0.08 6.21 -16.91
C PHE A 39 -0.11 6.31 -18.44
N GLY A 40 0.83 7.04 -19.01
CA GLY A 40 0.94 7.26 -20.45
C GLY A 40 2.27 6.78 -21.00
N SER A 41 2.26 6.10 -22.14
CA SER A 41 3.46 5.78 -22.93
C SER A 41 3.12 5.67 -24.41
N ASN A 42 3.96 6.25 -25.29
CA ASN A 42 3.82 6.18 -26.75
C ASN A 42 2.40 6.47 -27.28
N GLY A 43 1.75 7.50 -26.74
CA GLY A 43 0.41 7.92 -27.16
C GLY A 43 -0.75 7.05 -26.63
N LYS A 44 -0.47 6.02 -25.83
CA LYS A 44 -1.48 5.23 -25.12
C LYS A 44 -1.53 5.63 -23.65
N THR A 45 -2.74 5.79 -23.13
CA THR A 45 -2.98 6.03 -21.71
C THR A 45 -3.76 4.88 -21.10
N ILE A 46 -3.42 4.52 -19.87
CA ILE A 46 -4.17 3.58 -19.03
C ILE A 46 -4.53 4.28 -17.73
N GLU A 47 -5.75 4.07 -17.26
CA GLU A 47 -6.19 4.50 -15.93
C GLU A 47 -6.20 3.28 -15.01
N VAL A 48 -5.56 3.39 -13.85
CA VAL A 48 -5.44 2.31 -12.87
C VAL A 48 -5.81 2.86 -11.51
N GLU A 49 -6.70 2.16 -10.81
CA GLU A 49 -6.99 2.42 -9.41
C GLU A 49 -5.92 1.75 -8.54
N VAL A 50 -5.27 2.52 -7.67
CA VAL A 50 -4.20 2.04 -6.80
C VAL A 50 -4.44 2.45 -5.35
N GLU A 51 -4.04 1.58 -4.43
CA GLU A 51 -4.09 1.81 -2.99
C GLU A 51 -2.72 2.27 -2.50
N LEU A 52 -2.60 3.51 -2.05
CA LEU A 52 -1.36 4.12 -1.59
C LEU A 52 -1.10 3.83 -0.10
N PHE A 53 0.17 3.81 0.30
CA PHE A 53 0.60 3.67 1.70
C PHE A 53 -0.06 2.49 2.42
N THR A 54 -0.09 1.32 1.79
CA THR A 54 -0.75 0.11 2.33
C THR A 54 -0.19 -0.36 3.68
N TRP A 55 1.04 0.02 4.01
CA TRP A 55 1.68 -0.26 5.30
C TRP A 55 1.20 0.63 6.45
N GLU A 56 0.49 1.71 6.17
CA GLU A 56 -0.09 2.61 7.19
C GLU A 56 -1.44 2.10 7.71
N LYS A 57 -1.95 0.98 7.18
CA LYS A 57 -3.22 0.38 7.61
C LYS A 57 -3.09 -0.21 9.01
N LEU A 58 -4.17 -0.07 9.78
CA LEU A 58 -4.32 -0.63 11.12
C LEU A 58 -5.25 -1.85 11.13
N ASP A 59 -5.33 -2.57 10.01
CA ASP A 59 -6.24 -3.70 9.79
C ASP A 59 -5.90 -4.96 10.60
N PHE A 60 -4.75 -4.97 11.28
CA PHE A 60 -4.36 -6.03 12.21
C PHE A 60 -4.55 -5.68 13.69
N VAL A 61 -5.05 -4.48 14.03
CA VAL A 61 -5.21 -4.07 15.44
C VAL A 61 -6.11 -5.04 16.21
N ASP A 62 -7.25 -5.42 15.65
CA ASP A 62 -8.19 -6.31 16.33
C ASP A 62 -7.64 -7.73 16.49
N GLN A 63 -6.91 -8.24 15.50
CA GLN A 63 -6.23 -9.53 15.60
C GLN A 63 -5.17 -9.53 16.71
N VAL A 64 -4.40 -8.44 16.80
CA VAL A 64 -3.40 -8.28 17.88
C VAL A 64 -4.10 -8.23 19.23
N LYS A 65 -5.14 -7.41 19.40
CA LYS A 65 -5.89 -7.32 20.66
C LYS A 65 -6.44 -8.68 21.10
N ALA A 66 -7.04 -9.43 20.17
CA ALA A 66 -7.58 -10.76 20.45
C ALA A 66 -6.50 -11.75 20.94
N GLU A 67 -5.32 -11.77 20.31
CA GLU A 67 -4.23 -12.67 20.70
C GLU A 67 -3.66 -12.36 22.10
N PHE A 68 -3.69 -11.09 22.50
CA PHE A 68 -3.21 -10.64 23.82
C PHE A 68 -4.31 -10.52 24.88
N GLY A 69 -5.58 -10.79 24.54
CA GLY A 69 -6.71 -10.66 25.45
C GLY A 69 -7.01 -9.22 25.89
N LEU A 70 -6.82 -8.24 24.98
CA LEU A 70 -7.02 -6.81 25.20
C LEU A 70 -8.30 -6.26 24.57
#